data_AF-M3VF06-F1
#
_entry.id   AF-M3VF06-F1
#
_cell.length_a   1.000
_cell.length_b   1.000
_cell.length_c   1.000
_cell.angle_alpha   90.00
_cell.angle_beta   90.00
_cell.angle_gamma   90.00
#
_symmetry.space_group_name_H-M   'P 1'
#
loop_
_entity.id
_entity.type
_entity.pdbx_description
1 polymer ?
#
loop_
_entity_poly.entity_id
_entity_poly.type
_entity_poly.pdbx_seq_one_letter_code
_entity_poly.pdbx_strand_id
1 'polypeptide(L)' 'MGKKDPTRIADMKPKKKCCRKSTRCLRCPVVIHRMGKLDCHKMSKKQATKALKKARAA' A
#
# COMPACT_ATOMS: atom_id res chain seq x y z
N MET A 1 6.63 15.02 2.73
CA MET A 1 6.22 13.64 2.35
C MET A 1 5.27 13.71 1.16
N GLY A 2 5.80 13.65 -0.07
CA GLY A 2 5.01 13.83 -1.29
C GLY A 2 3.87 12.82 -1.39
N LYS A 3 2.69 13.30 -1.77
CA LYS A 3 1.46 12.54 -2.00
C LYS A 3 1.73 11.40 -3.00
N LYS A 4 2.18 10.23 -2.51
CA LYS A 4 2.25 9.03 -3.34
C LYS A 4 0.82 8.59 -3.59
N ASP A 5 0.45 8.56 -4.86
CA ASP A 5 -0.87 8.08 -5.26
C ASP A 5 -1.09 6.67 -4.69
N PRO A 6 -2.09 6.48 -3.83
CA PRO A 6 -2.35 5.18 -3.21
C PRO A 6 -2.72 4.12 -4.25
N THR A 7 -3.17 4.55 -5.43
CA THR A 7 -3.48 3.67 -6.57
C THR A 7 -2.24 3.01 -7.17
N ARG A 8 -1.07 3.66 -7.09
CA ARG A 8 0.19 3.18 -7.69
C ARG A 8 1.05 2.41 -6.69
N ILE A 9 0.55 2.15 -5.48
CA ILE A 9 1.28 1.39 -4.45
C ILE A 9 1.47 -0.06 -4.87
N ALA A 10 0.47 -0.65 -5.55
CA ALA A 10 0.53 -2.03 -6.05
C ALA A 10 1.69 -2.24 -7.04
N ASP A 11 1.99 -1.24 -7.87
CA ASP A 11 3.05 -1.30 -8.89
C ASP A 11 4.45 -0.99 -8.33
N MET A 12 4.55 -0.62 -7.05
CA MET A 12 5.83 -0.30 -6.46
C MET A 12 6.63 -1.56 -6.20
N LYS A 13 7.93 -1.50 -6.50
CA LYS A 13 8.85 -2.58 -6.12
C LYS A 13 8.89 -2.77 -4.59
N PRO A 14 8.58 -3.98 -4.09
CA PRO A 14 8.63 -4.25 -2.65
C PRO A 14 10.06 -4.24 -2.13
N LYS A 15 10.18 -3.89 -0.85
CA LYS A 15 11.45 -4.02 -0.13
C LYS A 15 11.78 -5.51 0.06
N LYS A 16 13.07 -5.86 0.03
CA LYS A 16 13.56 -7.24 0.28
C LYS A 16 13.01 -7.88 1.55
N LYS A 17 12.81 -7.11 2.64
CA LYS A 17 12.30 -7.60 3.93
C LYS A 17 11.19 -6.70 4.47
N CYS A 18 10.24 -7.30 5.18
CA CYS A 18 9.21 -6.59 5.94
C CYS A 18 9.85 -5.66 6.98
N CYS A 19 9.33 -4.45 7.12
CA CYS A 19 9.87 -3.47 8.06
C CYS A 19 9.55 -3.78 9.53
N ARG A 20 8.59 -4.69 9.81
CA ARG A 20 8.11 -5.07 11.16
C ARG A 20 7.70 -3.93 12.11
N LYS A 21 7.63 -2.69 11.59
CA LYS A 21 7.13 -1.51 12.32
C LYS A 21 5.64 -1.65 12.62
N SER A 22 5.20 -1.06 13.73
CA SER A 22 3.78 -0.95 14.13
C SER A 22 2.91 -0.34 13.03
N THR A 23 3.44 0.69 12.35
CA THR A 23 2.87 1.17 11.08
C THR A 23 3.76 0.75 9.91
N ARG A 24 3.27 -0.15 9.05
CA ARG A 24 4.05 -0.64 7.92
C ARG A 24 4.35 0.48 6.93
N CYS A 25 5.54 0.41 6.32
CA CYS A 25 5.95 1.36 5.27
C CYS A 25 5.25 1.05 3.94
N LEU A 26 5.18 2.04 3.05
CA LEU A 26 4.49 1.92 1.75
C LEU A 26 5.09 0.83 0.84
N ARG A 27 6.41 0.59 0.94
CA ARG A 27 7.12 -0.45 0.17
C ARG A 27 7.20 -1.79 0.91
N CYS A 28 6.44 -1.96 1.99
CA CYS A 28 6.46 -3.23 2.72
C CYS A 28 5.89 -4.33 1.80
N PRO A 29 6.55 -5.50 1.67
CA PRO A 29 6.04 -6.59 0.83
C PRO A 29 4.60 -6.98 1.20
N VAL A 30 4.23 -6.92 2.49
CA VAL A 30 2.85 -7.19 2.94
C VAL A 30 1.86 -6.12 2.44
N VAL A 31 2.26 -4.85 2.46
CA VAL A 31 1.41 -3.75 2.01
C VAL A 31 1.22 -3.83 0.50
N ILE A 32 2.29 -4.03 -0.26
CA ILE A 32 2.22 -4.16 -1.72
C ILE A 32 1.41 -5.38 -2.12
N HIS A 33 1.61 -6.53 -1.48
CA HIS A 33 0.83 -7.73 -1.78
C HIS A 33 -0.66 -7.54 -1.50
N ARG A 34 -1.03 -6.88 -0.39
CA ARG A 34 -2.45 -6.57 -0.09
C ARG A 34 -3.04 -5.54 -1.04
N MET A 35 -2.28 -4.51 -1.40
CA MET A 35 -2.73 -3.51 -2.36
C MET A 35 -2.82 -4.09 -3.77
N GLY A 36 -1.94 -5.02 -4.16
CA GLY A 36 -1.98 -5.70 -5.46
C GLY A 36 -3.13 -6.71 -5.60
N LYS A 37 -3.66 -7.24 -4.49
CA LYS A 37 -4.92 -8.00 -4.50
C LYS A 37 -6.14 -7.11 -4.72
N LEU A 38 -6.02 -5.82 -4.46
CA LEU A 38 -7.08 -4.86 -4.69
C LEU A 38 -6.89 -4.28 -6.09
N ASP A 39 -7.97 -4.20 -6.85
CA ASP A 39 -7.98 -3.56 -8.17
C ASP A 39 -7.86 -2.04 -8.00
N CYS A 40 -6.66 -1.58 -7.63
CA CYS A 40 -6.37 -0.19 -7.28
C CYS A 40 -6.64 0.77 -8.46
N HIS A 41 -6.62 0.25 -9.69
CA HIS A 41 -6.99 0.98 -10.91
C HIS A 41 -8.48 1.28 -11.03
N LYS A 42 -9.36 0.44 -10.47
CA LYS A 42 -10.82 0.65 -10.48
C LYS A 42 -11.32 1.43 -9.26
N MET A 43 -10.44 1.70 -8.28
CA MET A 43 -10.83 2.37 -7.04
C MET A 43 -10.72 3.89 -7.12
N SER A 44 -11.68 4.56 -6.51
CA SER A 44 -11.59 6.01 -6.26
C SER A 44 -10.44 6.31 -5.29
N LYS A 45 -9.83 7.50 -5.39
CA LYS A 45 -8.75 7.96 -4.49
C LYS A 45 -9.11 7.83 -3.00
N LYS A 46 -10.39 8.03 -2.64
CA LYS A 46 -10.89 7.85 -1.26
C LYS A 46 -10.87 6.38 -0.80
N GLN A 47 -11.21 5.46 -1.69
CA GLN A 47 -11.17 4.02 -1.40
C GLN A 47 -9.73 3.52 -1.33
N ALA A 48 -8.88 3.93 -2.27
CA ALA A 48 -7.47 3.57 -2.29
C ALA A 48 -6.73 4.07 -1.02
N THR A 49 -7.02 5.28 -0.53
CA THR A 49 -6.47 5.76 0.75
C THR A 49 -6.95 4.96 1.95
N LYS A 50 -8.24 4.57 2.01
CA LYS A 50 -8.77 3.68 3.07
C LYS A 50 -8.11 2.30 3.04
N ALA A 51 -8.00 1.70 1.85
CA ALA A 51 -7.32 0.43 1.64
C ALA A 51 -5.85 0.48 2.09
N LEU A 52 -5.13 1.54 1.71
CA LEU A 52 -3.74 1.74 2.12
C LEU A 52 -3.59 1.86 3.64
N LYS A 53 -4.49 2.59 4.32
CA LYS A 53 -4.49 2.67 5.79
C LYS A 53 -4.70 1.28 6.42
N LYS A 54 -5.66 0.49 5.92
CA LYS A 54 -5.92 -0.87 6.38
C LYS A 54 -4.74 -1.81 6.14
N ALA A 55 -4.08 -1.70 4.99
CA ALA A 55 -2.89 -2.50 4.66
C ALA A 55 -1.70 -2.17 5.57
N ARG A 56 -1.56 -0.90 5.98
CA ARG A 56 -0.44 -0.43 6.83
C ARG A 56 -0.61 -0.70 8.32
N ALA A 57 -1.85 -0.79 8.80
CA ALA A 57 -2.19 -1.01 10.21
C ALA A 57 -2.21 -2.48 10.61
N ALA A 58 -2.19 -3.39 9.65
CA ALA A 58 -2.04 -4.81 9.93
C ALA A 58 -0.60 -5.17 10.26
#